data_AF-A0A8S3TR97-F1
#
_entry.id   AF-A0A8S3TR97-F1
#
_cell.length_a   1.000
_cell.length_b   1.000
_cell.length_c   1.000
_cell.angle_alpha   90.00
_cell.angle_beta   90.00
_cell.angle_gamma   90.00
#
_symmetry.space_group_name_H-M   'P 1'
#
loop_
_entity.id
_entity.type
_entity.pdbx_description
1 polymer ?
#
loop_
_entity_poly.entity_id
_entity_poly.type
_entity_poly.pdbx_seq_one_letter_code
_entity_poly.pdbx_strand_id
1 'polypeptide(L)'
;MADYFAVGNRNHCYLELSIFVAKFPEYTKSMIDHLVDMKINHWDGIIRDLSAQGLHKLTSCSPDYMASQVLPKMLPMTTGIDLYLRHGAILAVAEITHALSKVSTEKGKKIEDVISKDVINGLKNIAVKLTEAKMFRGYGGDFMRRSVSCLIEKLSLSKLPYYDDPVLDLWQNILDECLGSIDPDNINQTAAASAIPAFFTEYYKDKNGGVNTKRQETVIEKYLHELKSPVETTR
;
A
#
# COMPACT_ATOMS: atom_id res chain seq x y z
N MET A 1 -27.43 17.43 4.52
CA MET A 1 -25.93 17.43 4.49
C MET A 1 -25.40 16.01 4.46
N ALA A 2 -25.88 15.11 5.32
CA ALA A 2 -26.06 13.71 4.92
C ALA A 2 -27.52 13.54 4.51
N ASP A 3 -27.79 13.32 3.23
CA ASP A 3 -29.11 12.96 2.72
C ASP A 3 -29.02 11.61 1.98
N TYR A 4 -30.17 11.02 1.67
CA TYR A 4 -30.24 9.69 1.06
C TYR A 4 -29.45 9.58 -0.26
N PHE A 5 -29.40 10.67 -1.04
CA PHE A 5 -28.68 10.71 -2.30
C PHE A 5 -27.16 10.82 -2.07
N ALA A 6 -26.74 11.62 -1.11
CA ALA A 6 -25.33 11.82 -0.76
C ALA A 6 -24.72 10.53 -0.15
N VAL A 7 -25.47 9.75 0.63
CA VAL A 7 -25.01 8.43 1.13
C VAL A 7 -25.09 7.33 0.07
N GLY A 8 -25.89 7.51 -0.99
CA GLY A 8 -25.99 6.59 -2.12
C GLY A 8 -24.77 6.63 -3.05
N ASN A 9 -24.08 7.77 -3.14
CA ASN A 9 -22.82 7.88 -3.86
C ASN A 9 -21.66 7.36 -2.98
N ARG A 10 -21.16 6.17 -3.32
CA ARG A 10 -20.10 5.47 -2.56
C ARG A 10 -18.82 6.32 -2.42
N ASN A 11 -18.38 6.98 -3.49
CA ASN A 11 -17.16 7.81 -3.43
C ASN A 11 -17.36 8.99 -2.48
N HIS A 12 -18.46 9.73 -2.64
CA HIS A 12 -18.77 10.87 -1.80
C HIS A 12 -18.97 10.48 -0.32
N CYS A 13 -19.64 9.35 -0.07
CA CYS A 13 -19.86 8.83 1.27
C CYS A 13 -18.54 8.46 1.97
N TYR A 14 -17.69 7.68 1.32
CA TYR A 14 -16.43 7.20 1.91
C TYR A 14 -15.34 8.26 1.99
N LEU A 15 -15.31 9.21 1.05
CA LEU A 15 -14.17 10.12 0.87
C LEU A 15 -14.47 11.58 1.23
N GLU A 16 -15.71 11.93 1.58
CA GLU A 16 -16.10 13.30 1.96
C GLU A 16 -17.00 13.32 3.20
N LEU A 17 -18.17 12.66 3.14
CA LEU A 17 -19.11 12.65 4.27
C LEU A 17 -18.51 11.98 5.49
N SER A 18 -17.80 10.86 5.31
CA SER A 18 -17.17 10.13 6.41
C SER A 18 -16.21 11.03 7.21
N ILE A 19 -15.42 11.84 6.52
CA ILE A 19 -14.42 12.72 7.14
C ILE A 19 -15.10 13.87 7.85
N PHE A 20 -16.17 14.40 7.25
CA PHE A 20 -16.95 15.46 7.89
C PHE A 20 -17.51 14.98 9.24
N VAL A 21 -18.10 13.79 9.29
CA VAL A 21 -18.61 13.20 10.55
C VAL A 21 -17.47 12.89 11.51
N ALA A 22 -16.33 12.40 11.02
CA ALA A 22 -15.18 12.07 11.85
C ALA A 22 -14.47 13.29 12.46
N LYS A 23 -14.84 14.53 12.09
CA LYS A 23 -14.38 15.75 12.79
C LYS A 23 -14.94 15.85 14.21
N PHE A 24 -16.04 15.16 14.50
CA PHE A 24 -16.58 15.03 15.84
C PHE A 24 -15.86 13.87 16.56
N PRO A 25 -15.06 14.12 17.62
CA PRO A 25 -14.21 13.12 18.26
C PRO A 25 -14.94 11.85 18.73
N GLU A 26 -16.22 11.98 19.05
CA GLU A 26 -17.09 10.90 19.51
C GLU A 26 -17.33 9.84 18.43
N TYR A 27 -17.25 10.23 17.15
CA TYR A 27 -17.48 9.33 16.02
C TYR A 27 -16.18 8.84 15.36
N THR A 28 -15.06 9.55 15.53
CA THR A 28 -13.81 9.27 14.79
C THR A 28 -13.36 7.81 14.91
N LYS A 29 -13.21 7.31 16.15
CA LYS A 29 -12.72 5.93 16.38
C LYS A 29 -13.72 4.88 15.87
N SER A 30 -15.01 5.05 16.17
CA SER A 30 -16.05 4.12 15.72
C SER A 30 -16.14 4.04 14.20
N MET A 31 -15.89 5.15 13.48
CA MET A 31 -15.85 5.15 12.02
C MET A 31 -14.62 4.43 11.47
N ILE A 32 -13.45 4.66 12.07
CA ILE A 32 -12.23 3.93 11.73
C ILE A 32 -12.44 2.43 11.95
N ASP A 33 -12.92 2.05 13.14
CA ASP A 33 -13.16 0.66 13.51
C ASP A 33 -14.20 0.02 12.58
N HIS A 34 -15.26 0.73 12.18
CA HIS A 34 -16.23 0.20 11.23
C HIS A 34 -15.62 -0.11 9.86
N LEU A 35 -14.75 0.78 9.33
CA LEU A 35 -14.08 0.49 8.06
C LEU A 35 -13.17 -0.73 8.19
N VAL A 36 -12.41 -0.83 9.28
CA VAL A 36 -11.48 -1.93 9.55
C VAL A 36 -12.19 -3.26 9.81
N ASP A 37 -13.28 -3.26 10.56
CA ASP A 37 -13.93 -4.51 10.99
C ASP A 37 -14.96 -4.99 9.97
N MET A 38 -15.57 -4.08 9.20
CA MET A 38 -16.70 -4.43 8.31
C MET A 38 -16.43 -4.22 6.82
N LYS A 39 -15.55 -3.28 6.42
CA LYS A 39 -15.48 -2.85 5.00
C LYS A 39 -14.22 -3.31 4.27
N ILE A 40 -13.09 -3.48 4.94
CA ILE A 40 -11.88 -4.02 4.29
C ILE A 40 -12.04 -5.48 3.85
N ASN A 41 -12.96 -6.26 4.45
CA ASN A 41 -13.28 -7.64 4.02
C ASN A 41 -14.52 -7.72 3.12
N HIS A 42 -14.91 -6.62 2.49
CA HIS A 42 -16.09 -6.64 1.62
C HIS A 42 -15.80 -7.44 0.33
N TRP A 43 -16.78 -8.16 -0.21
CA TRP A 43 -16.61 -8.97 -1.42
C TRP A 43 -16.32 -8.12 -2.67
N ASP A 44 -16.96 -6.95 -2.78
CA ASP A 44 -16.71 -5.95 -3.84
C ASP A 44 -15.35 -5.26 -3.61
N GLY A 45 -14.43 -5.40 -4.57
CA GLY A 45 -13.10 -4.82 -4.52
C GLY A 45 -13.09 -3.29 -4.47
N ILE A 46 -14.05 -2.63 -5.12
CA ILE A 46 -14.16 -1.16 -5.11
C ILE A 46 -14.45 -0.66 -3.68
N ILE A 47 -15.27 -1.38 -2.92
CA ILE A 47 -15.53 -1.04 -1.51
C ILE A 47 -14.26 -1.18 -0.67
N ARG A 48 -13.43 -2.19 -0.93
CA ARG A 48 -12.14 -2.35 -0.24
C ARG A 48 -11.19 -1.19 -0.57
N ASP A 49 -11.08 -0.83 -1.84
CA ASP A 49 -10.28 0.32 -2.31
C ASP A 49 -10.75 1.63 -1.64
N LEU A 50 -12.06 1.90 -1.65
CA LEU A 50 -12.64 3.09 -1.01
C LEU A 50 -12.47 3.10 0.51
N SER A 51 -12.49 1.93 1.14
CA SER A 51 -12.25 1.81 2.59
C SER A 51 -10.82 2.18 2.94
N ALA A 52 -9.84 1.71 2.17
CA ALA A 52 -8.43 2.07 2.36
C ALA A 52 -8.21 3.58 2.16
N GLN A 53 -8.77 4.16 1.11
CA GLN A 53 -8.70 5.61 0.86
C GLN A 53 -9.46 6.43 1.93
N GLY A 54 -10.58 5.93 2.44
CA GLY A 54 -11.28 6.53 3.57
C GLY A 54 -10.41 6.53 4.83
N LEU A 55 -9.76 5.42 5.13
CA LEU A 55 -8.81 5.30 6.24
C LEU A 55 -7.61 6.25 6.10
N HIS A 56 -7.08 6.46 4.89
CA HIS A 56 -6.08 7.50 4.61
C HIS A 56 -6.58 8.86 5.12
N LYS A 57 -7.76 9.27 4.67
CA LYS A 57 -8.30 10.61 4.98
C LYS A 57 -8.68 10.77 6.45
N LEU A 58 -9.15 9.69 7.09
CA LEU A 58 -9.48 9.67 8.53
C LEU A 58 -8.25 9.68 9.44
N THR A 59 -7.07 9.32 8.93
CA THR A 59 -5.85 9.21 9.73
C THR A 59 -5.47 10.53 10.40
N SER A 60 -5.69 11.68 9.74
CA SER A 60 -5.42 13.00 10.34
C SER A 60 -6.31 13.33 11.53
N CYS A 61 -7.50 12.72 11.62
CA CYS A 61 -8.44 12.92 12.73
C CYS A 61 -8.01 12.20 14.01
N SER A 62 -7.27 11.09 13.91
CA SER A 62 -6.76 10.35 15.08
C SER A 62 -5.44 9.61 14.78
N PRO A 63 -4.34 10.34 14.53
CA PRO A 63 -3.08 9.74 14.10
C PRO A 63 -2.48 8.80 15.15
N ASP A 64 -2.57 9.16 16.44
CA ASP A 64 -2.04 8.32 17.52
C ASP A 64 -2.81 6.99 17.65
N TYR A 65 -4.13 7.01 17.44
CA TYR A 65 -4.95 5.79 17.43
C TYR A 65 -4.62 4.90 16.23
N MET A 66 -4.48 5.50 15.04
CA MET A 66 -4.08 4.78 13.84
C MET A 66 -2.71 4.09 14.01
N ALA A 67 -1.73 4.81 14.55
CA ALA A 67 -0.37 4.31 14.73
C ALA A 67 -0.25 3.25 15.82
N SER A 68 -0.87 3.47 16.98
CA SER A 68 -0.66 2.63 18.18
C SER A 68 -1.64 1.46 18.32
N GLN A 69 -2.79 1.49 17.65
CA GLN A 69 -3.84 0.46 17.79
C GLN A 69 -4.20 -0.15 16.45
N VAL A 70 -4.56 0.67 15.45
CA VAL A 70 -5.11 0.18 14.19
C VAL A 70 -4.07 -0.56 13.36
N LEU A 71 -2.91 0.04 13.09
CA LEU A 71 -1.84 -0.62 12.34
C LEU A 71 -1.41 -1.96 12.97
N PRO A 72 -1.09 -2.04 14.28
CA PRO A 72 -0.78 -3.31 14.94
C PRO A 72 -1.90 -4.36 14.81
N LYS A 73 -3.16 -3.97 14.99
CA LYS A 73 -4.33 -4.86 14.84
C LYS A 73 -4.44 -5.43 13.41
N MET A 74 -4.16 -4.62 12.40
CA MET A 74 -4.36 -4.99 10.99
C MET A 74 -3.20 -5.80 10.41
N LEU A 75 -1.97 -5.64 10.89
CA LEU A 75 -0.80 -6.33 10.34
C LEU A 75 -0.98 -7.86 10.22
N PRO A 76 -1.48 -8.60 11.23
CA PRO A 76 -1.74 -10.04 11.09
C PRO A 76 -2.74 -10.39 9.98
N MET A 77 -3.69 -9.49 9.67
CA MET A 77 -4.73 -9.71 8.65
C MET A 77 -4.14 -9.69 7.23
N THR A 78 -3.03 -8.98 7.02
CA THR A 78 -2.35 -8.83 5.72
C THR A 78 -1.71 -10.12 5.19
N THR A 79 -1.63 -11.16 6.02
CA THR A 79 -1.05 -12.47 5.65
C THR A 79 -1.98 -13.64 5.99
N GLY A 80 -3.26 -13.35 6.30
CA GLY A 80 -4.26 -14.37 6.60
C GLY A 80 -4.70 -15.19 5.38
N ILE A 81 -5.50 -16.23 5.61
CA ILE A 81 -6.01 -17.11 4.53
C ILE A 81 -7.19 -16.52 3.76
N ASP A 82 -7.95 -15.61 4.37
CA ASP A 82 -9.08 -14.93 3.72
C ASP A 82 -8.56 -13.95 2.67
N LEU A 83 -8.88 -14.21 1.40
CA LEU A 83 -8.39 -13.44 0.26
C LEU A 83 -8.83 -11.98 0.30
N TYR A 84 -10.09 -11.71 0.64
CA TYR A 84 -10.66 -10.36 0.58
C TYR A 84 -10.18 -9.52 1.76
N LEU A 85 -10.18 -10.10 2.97
CA LEU A 85 -9.63 -9.46 4.16
C LEU A 85 -8.15 -9.13 3.94
N ARG A 86 -7.39 -10.11 3.44
CA ARG A 86 -5.97 -9.93 3.17
C ARG A 86 -5.72 -8.78 2.19
N HIS A 87 -6.41 -8.79 1.06
CA HIS A 87 -6.32 -7.74 0.05
C HIS A 87 -6.64 -6.35 0.64
N GLY A 88 -7.80 -6.21 1.30
CA GLY A 88 -8.22 -4.94 1.88
C GLY A 88 -7.30 -4.47 3.02
N ALA A 89 -6.81 -5.38 3.84
CA ALA A 89 -5.87 -5.07 4.91
C ALA A 89 -4.54 -4.53 4.36
N ILE A 90 -3.98 -5.14 3.30
CA ILE A 90 -2.73 -4.66 2.66
C ILE A 90 -2.90 -3.23 2.14
N LEU A 91 -3.99 -2.94 1.43
CA LEU A 91 -4.29 -1.60 0.93
C LEU A 91 -4.45 -0.59 2.08
N ALA A 92 -5.18 -0.97 3.12
CA ALA A 92 -5.45 -0.09 4.25
C ALA A 92 -4.19 0.23 5.06
N VAL A 93 -3.32 -0.75 5.36
CA VAL A 93 -2.08 -0.45 6.09
C VAL A 93 -1.12 0.40 5.25
N ALA A 94 -1.11 0.23 3.93
CA ALA A 94 -0.34 1.07 3.00
C ALA A 94 -0.83 2.53 3.08
N GLU A 95 -2.13 2.74 2.95
CA GLU A 95 -2.75 4.06 2.96
C GLU A 95 -2.63 4.77 4.31
N ILE A 96 -2.87 4.07 5.42
CA ILE A 96 -2.71 4.62 6.77
C ILE A 96 -1.26 5.03 7.01
N THR A 97 -0.29 4.20 6.63
CA THR A 97 1.14 4.52 6.80
C THR A 97 1.53 5.77 6.02
N HIS A 98 1.03 5.93 4.80
CA HIS A 98 1.27 7.12 3.99
C HIS A 98 0.58 8.37 4.56
N ALA A 99 -0.64 8.25 5.09
CA ALA A 99 -1.27 9.37 5.75
C ALA A 99 -0.50 9.78 7.03
N LEU A 100 -0.04 8.82 7.83
CA LEU A 100 0.79 9.07 9.01
C LEU A 100 2.11 9.75 8.65
N SER A 101 2.77 9.34 7.55
CA SER A 101 4.03 9.97 7.14
C SER A 101 3.83 11.43 6.74
N LYS A 102 2.74 11.75 6.04
CA LYS A 102 2.34 13.14 5.75
C LYS A 102 2.08 13.95 7.02
N VAL A 103 1.24 13.44 7.93
CA VAL A 103 0.94 14.10 9.22
C VAL A 103 2.21 14.29 10.07
N SER A 104 3.12 13.32 10.07
CA SER A 104 4.39 13.41 10.80
C SER A 104 5.30 14.50 10.21
N THR A 105 5.38 14.57 8.88
CA THR A 105 6.19 15.55 8.15
C THR A 105 5.70 16.97 8.40
N GLU A 106 4.38 17.19 8.38
CA GLU A 106 3.76 18.48 8.71
C GLU A 106 4.09 18.94 10.14
N LYS A 107 4.32 17.99 11.06
CA LYS A 107 4.73 18.23 12.44
C LYS A 107 6.25 18.26 12.63
N GLY A 108 7.04 18.23 11.56
CA GLY A 108 8.50 18.21 11.60
C GLY A 108 9.10 16.93 12.21
N LYS A 109 8.34 15.84 12.25
CA LYS A 109 8.76 14.53 12.75
C LYS A 109 9.05 13.56 11.61
N LYS A 110 9.86 12.54 11.89
CA LYS A 110 10.00 11.39 11.00
C LYS A 110 8.86 10.41 11.28
N ILE A 111 8.55 9.58 10.28
CA ILE A 111 7.59 8.48 10.44
C ILE A 111 8.03 7.49 11.53
N GLU A 112 9.35 7.29 11.70
CA GLU A 112 9.97 6.48 12.76
C GLU A 112 9.67 6.98 14.17
N ASP A 113 9.31 8.26 14.33
CA ASP A 113 8.92 8.85 15.62
C ASP A 113 7.43 8.58 15.94
N VAL A 114 6.66 8.09 14.96
CA VAL A 114 5.19 7.94 15.05
C VAL A 114 4.78 6.48 15.08
N ILE A 115 5.42 5.61 14.30
CA ILE A 115 5.14 4.17 14.27
C ILE A 115 6.31 3.37 14.84
N SER A 116 6.01 2.28 15.55
CA SER A 116 7.05 1.47 16.18
C SER A 116 7.90 0.70 15.17
N LYS A 117 9.12 0.32 15.57
CA LYS A 117 9.99 -0.55 14.76
C LYS A 117 9.33 -1.88 14.40
N ASP A 118 8.49 -2.42 15.28
CA ASP A 118 7.75 -3.66 15.02
C ASP A 118 6.72 -3.48 13.91
N VAL A 119 6.03 -2.34 13.87
CA VAL A 119 5.10 -2.00 12.78
C VAL A 119 5.86 -1.83 11.47
N ILE A 120 6.98 -1.09 11.48
CA ILE A 120 7.85 -0.91 10.30
C ILE A 120 8.32 -2.28 9.76
N ASN A 121 8.84 -3.15 10.65
CA ASN A 121 9.26 -4.50 10.26
C ASN A 121 8.08 -5.34 9.77
N GLY A 122 6.91 -5.22 10.39
CA GLY A 122 5.68 -5.88 9.97
C GLY A 122 5.29 -5.51 8.54
N LEU A 123 5.33 -4.22 8.21
CA LEU A 123 4.96 -3.69 6.89
C LEU A 123 5.85 -4.26 5.76
N LYS A 124 7.18 -4.26 5.93
CA LYS A 124 8.07 -4.84 4.90
C LYS A 124 7.91 -6.36 4.78
N ASN A 125 7.65 -7.05 5.90
CA ASN A 125 7.51 -8.49 5.95
C ASN A 125 6.20 -9.01 5.32
N ILE A 126 5.25 -8.14 4.98
CA ILE A 126 4.04 -8.53 4.24
C ILE A 126 4.44 -9.22 2.92
N ALA A 127 5.25 -8.54 2.10
CA ALA A 127 5.69 -9.07 0.82
C ALA A 127 6.48 -10.39 0.98
N VAL A 128 7.38 -10.45 1.97
CA VAL A 128 8.18 -11.65 2.29
C VAL A 128 7.27 -12.84 2.57
N LYS A 129 6.33 -12.68 3.51
CA LYS A 129 5.41 -13.76 3.92
C LYS A 129 4.50 -14.22 2.78
N LEU A 130 4.02 -13.30 1.94
CA LEU A 130 3.19 -13.66 0.78
C LEU A 130 3.99 -14.45 -0.26
N THR A 131 5.26 -14.10 -0.48
CA THR A 131 6.17 -14.82 -1.38
C THR A 131 6.44 -16.23 -0.87
N GLU A 132 6.82 -16.37 0.40
CA GLU A 132 7.08 -17.67 1.04
C GLU A 132 5.85 -18.59 1.00
N ALA A 133 4.66 -18.02 1.25
CA ALA A 133 3.39 -18.73 1.19
C ALA A 133 2.85 -18.92 -0.24
N LYS A 134 3.59 -18.50 -1.27
CA LYS A 134 3.22 -18.62 -2.70
C LYS A 134 1.87 -17.98 -3.05
N MET A 135 1.52 -16.90 -2.36
CA MET A 135 0.21 -16.23 -2.45
C MET A 135 0.04 -15.37 -3.71
N PHE A 136 1.07 -15.23 -4.53
CA PHE A 136 1.02 -14.54 -5.83
C PHE A 136 0.58 -15.46 -6.99
N ARG A 137 0.22 -16.72 -6.74
CA ARG A 137 -0.17 -17.67 -7.79
C ARG A 137 -1.68 -17.75 -7.98
N GLY A 138 -2.11 -18.04 -9.21
CA GLY A 138 -3.51 -18.21 -9.58
C GLY A 138 -4.32 -16.90 -9.48
N TYR A 139 -5.65 -17.03 -9.51
CA TYR A 139 -6.58 -15.89 -9.50
C TYR A 139 -6.42 -14.97 -8.28
N GLY A 140 -6.23 -15.54 -7.08
CA GLY A 140 -5.95 -14.76 -5.88
C GLY A 140 -4.62 -14.00 -5.94
N GLY A 141 -3.71 -14.42 -6.83
CA GLY A 141 -2.41 -13.80 -7.04
C GLY A 141 -2.49 -12.41 -7.64
N ASP A 142 -3.46 -12.13 -8.52
CA ASP A 142 -3.63 -10.80 -9.12
C ASP A 142 -4.05 -9.76 -8.08
N PHE A 143 -4.94 -10.15 -7.15
CA PHE A 143 -5.26 -9.31 -6.00
C PHE A 143 -4.00 -9.00 -5.18
N MET A 144 -3.16 -10.00 -4.90
CA MET A 144 -1.96 -9.80 -4.09
C MET A 144 -0.90 -8.95 -4.81
N ARG A 145 -0.69 -9.17 -6.11
CA ARG A 145 0.23 -8.35 -6.93
C ARG A 145 -0.19 -6.89 -6.89
N ARG A 146 -1.46 -6.60 -7.18
CA ARG A 146 -1.99 -5.22 -7.15
C ARG A 146 -1.86 -4.58 -5.77
N SER A 147 -2.26 -5.28 -4.70
CA SER A 147 -2.22 -4.70 -3.35
C SER A 147 -0.79 -4.51 -2.85
N VAL A 148 0.14 -5.41 -3.18
CA VAL A 148 1.56 -5.27 -2.83
C VAL A 148 2.25 -4.19 -3.64
N SER A 149 1.92 -4.00 -4.93
CA SER A 149 2.41 -2.84 -5.70
C SER A 149 1.96 -1.52 -5.06
N CYS A 150 0.70 -1.43 -4.63
CA CYS A 150 0.20 -0.28 -3.86
C CYS A 150 0.95 -0.12 -2.52
N LEU A 151 1.20 -1.22 -1.79
CA LEU A 151 2.01 -1.19 -0.57
C LEU A 151 3.40 -0.60 -0.86
N ILE A 152 4.12 -1.12 -1.86
CA ILE A 152 5.45 -0.65 -2.24
C ILE A 152 5.42 0.85 -2.56
N GLU A 153 4.46 1.31 -3.37
CA GLU A 153 4.27 2.72 -3.69
C GLU A 153 4.14 3.58 -2.43
N LYS A 154 3.17 3.26 -1.57
CA LYS A 154 2.84 4.07 -0.38
C LYS A 154 3.95 4.03 0.68
N LEU A 155 4.62 2.90 0.86
CA LEU A 155 5.76 2.79 1.77
C LEU A 155 6.99 3.55 1.23
N SER A 156 7.19 3.60 -0.08
CA SER A 156 8.23 4.42 -0.72
C SER A 156 7.95 5.92 -0.57
N LEU A 157 6.70 6.35 -0.84
CA LEU A 157 6.27 7.73 -0.60
C LEU A 157 6.40 8.15 0.87
N SER A 158 6.26 7.18 1.79
CA SER A 158 6.43 7.39 3.22
C SER A 158 7.88 7.46 3.69
N LYS A 159 8.85 7.22 2.80
CA LYS A 159 10.28 7.27 3.10
C LYS A 159 10.69 6.39 4.27
N LEU A 160 10.15 5.17 4.33
CA LEU A 160 10.51 4.23 5.38
C LEU A 160 11.99 3.84 5.30
N PRO A 161 12.64 3.57 6.44
CA PRO A 161 14.09 3.40 6.52
C PRO A 161 14.55 2.01 6.08
N TYR A 162 14.27 1.62 4.83
CA TYR A 162 14.62 0.31 4.26
C TYR A 162 15.90 0.33 3.42
N TYR A 163 16.67 1.41 3.45
CA TYR A 163 17.97 1.49 2.78
C TYR A 163 18.86 0.30 3.15
N ASP A 164 19.50 -0.30 2.14
CA ASP A 164 20.35 -1.49 2.26
C ASP A 164 19.63 -2.77 2.74
N ASP A 165 18.30 -2.76 2.84
CA ASP A 165 17.51 -3.94 3.22
C ASP A 165 17.24 -4.85 2.00
N PRO A 166 17.47 -6.17 2.11
CA PRO A 166 17.22 -7.11 1.00
C PRO A 166 15.75 -7.16 0.56
N VAL A 167 14.81 -6.67 1.37
CA VAL A 167 13.40 -6.57 0.97
C VAL A 167 13.23 -5.71 -0.28
N LEU A 168 14.12 -4.74 -0.52
CA LEU A 168 14.04 -3.89 -1.70
C LEU A 168 14.29 -4.66 -3.00
N ASP A 169 15.14 -5.70 -2.98
CA ASP A 169 15.35 -6.55 -4.15
C ASP A 169 14.13 -7.45 -4.41
N LEU A 170 13.48 -7.92 -3.33
CA LEU A 170 12.20 -8.63 -3.43
C LEU A 170 11.12 -7.73 -4.04
N TRP A 171 11.01 -6.49 -3.58
CA TRP A 171 10.03 -5.53 -4.10
C TRP A 171 10.28 -5.22 -5.58
N GLN A 172 11.53 -5.01 -5.98
CA GLN A 172 11.90 -4.85 -7.39
C GLN A 172 11.44 -6.05 -8.22
N ASN A 173 11.74 -7.27 -7.78
CA ASN A 173 11.34 -8.48 -8.50
C ASN A 173 9.81 -8.60 -8.65
N ILE A 174 9.05 -8.29 -7.59
CA ILE A 174 7.58 -8.29 -7.64
C ILE A 174 7.07 -7.27 -8.66
N LEU A 175 7.63 -6.05 -8.68
CA LEU A 175 7.24 -5.01 -9.63
C LEU A 175 7.60 -5.42 -11.08
N ASP A 176 8.76 -6.03 -11.30
CA ASP A 176 9.17 -6.51 -12.62
C ASP A 176 8.28 -7.65 -13.12
N GLU A 177 7.91 -8.60 -12.26
CA GLU A 177 6.94 -9.65 -12.60
C GLU A 177 5.57 -9.06 -12.96
N CYS A 178 5.15 -7.99 -12.27
CA CYS A 178 3.90 -7.29 -12.58
C CYS A 178 3.98 -6.50 -13.90
N LEU A 179 5.13 -5.92 -14.24
CA LEU A 179 5.32 -5.28 -15.56
C LEU A 179 5.26 -6.30 -16.70
N GLY A 180 5.79 -7.50 -16.49
CA GLY A 180 5.77 -8.58 -17.48
C GLY A 180 4.47 -9.38 -17.53
N SER A 181 3.54 -9.18 -16.59
CA SER A 181 2.32 -10.00 -16.54
C SER A 181 1.35 -9.66 -17.66
N ILE A 182 0.72 -10.68 -18.24
CA ILE A 182 -0.37 -10.54 -19.20
C ILE A 182 -1.67 -10.80 -18.46
N ASP A 183 -2.44 -9.76 -18.18
CA ASP A 183 -3.75 -9.87 -17.56
C ASP A 183 -4.81 -9.07 -18.34
N PRO A 184 -6.10 -9.46 -18.31
CA PRO A 184 -7.13 -8.99 -19.25
C PRO A 184 -7.34 -7.47 -19.34
N ASP A 185 -6.84 -6.69 -18.39
CA ASP A 185 -6.95 -5.22 -18.37
C ASP A 185 -5.61 -4.54 -18.02
N ASN A 186 -4.48 -5.26 -18.09
CA ASN A 186 -3.14 -4.79 -17.70
C ASN A 186 -3.12 -4.18 -16.28
N ILE A 187 -3.92 -4.72 -15.35
CA ILE A 187 -4.11 -4.21 -13.99
C ILE A 187 -2.81 -4.31 -13.21
N ASN A 188 -2.11 -5.45 -13.33
CA ASN A 188 -0.85 -5.68 -12.66
C ASN A 188 0.24 -4.74 -13.21
N GLN A 189 0.31 -4.58 -14.53
CA GLN A 189 1.23 -3.65 -15.19
C GLN A 189 0.97 -2.20 -14.76
N THR A 190 -0.29 -1.79 -14.72
CA THR A 190 -0.72 -0.44 -14.30
C THR A 190 -0.36 -0.18 -12.83
N ALA A 191 -0.54 -1.18 -11.96
CA ALA A 191 -0.17 -1.07 -10.55
C ALA A 191 1.35 -0.94 -10.39
N ALA A 192 2.14 -1.72 -11.12
CA ALA A 192 3.60 -1.62 -11.10
C ALA A 192 4.08 -0.26 -11.65
N ALA A 193 3.55 0.18 -12.78
CA ALA A 193 3.87 1.47 -13.39
C ALA A 193 3.55 2.65 -12.45
N SER A 194 2.55 2.51 -11.60
CA SER A 194 2.20 3.52 -10.58
C SER A 194 3.17 3.50 -9.39
N ALA A 195 3.69 2.33 -9.01
CA ALA A 195 4.58 2.15 -7.86
C ALA A 195 6.05 2.50 -8.15
N ILE A 196 6.54 2.17 -9.35
CA ILE A 196 7.95 2.32 -9.75
C ILE A 196 8.49 3.74 -9.55
N PRO A 197 7.80 4.83 -9.92
CA PRO A 197 8.33 6.18 -9.74
C PRO A 197 8.67 6.51 -8.29
N ALA A 198 7.78 6.16 -7.35
CA ALA A 198 8.01 6.37 -5.93
C ALA A 198 9.13 5.46 -5.41
N PHE A 199 9.13 4.20 -5.82
CA PHE A 199 10.15 3.22 -5.43
C PHE A 199 11.55 3.63 -5.89
N PHE A 200 11.71 4.04 -7.14
CA PHE A 200 13.00 4.48 -7.69
C PHE A 200 13.46 5.77 -7.03
N THR A 201 12.57 6.75 -6.89
CA THR A 201 12.90 8.05 -6.28
C THR A 201 13.39 7.90 -4.83
N GLU A 202 12.87 6.92 -4.08
CA GLU A 202 13.25 6.73 -2.68
C GLU A 202 14.41 5.75 -2.49
N TYR A 203 14.48 4.65 -3.24
CA TYR A 203 15.40 3.54 -2.92
C TYR A 203 16.51 3.29 -3.96
N TYR A 204 16.62 4.14 -4.98
CA TYR A 204 17.79 4.19 -5.88
C TYR A 204 18.76 5.33 -5.53
N LYS A 205 18.60 5.88 -4.32
CA LYS A 205 19.57 6.71 -3.63
C LYS A 205 20.05 5.99 -2.38
N ASP A 206 21.23 6.34 -1.90
CA ASP A 206 21.73 5.94 -0.60
C ASP A 206 21.00 6.69 0.53
N LYS A 207 21.25 6.29 1.78
CA LYS A 207 20.67 6.90 2.98
C LYS A 207 21.00 8.40 3.16
N ASN A 208 22.03 8.90 2.48
CA ASN A 208 22.46 10.30 2.50
C ASN A 208 21.89 11.09 1.30
N GLY A 209 21.11 10.44 0.44
CA GLY A 209 20.57 11.03 -0.79
C GLY A 209 21.52 11.02 -1.99
N GLY A 210 22.69 10.40 -1.87
CA GLY A 210 23.60 10.16 -2.98
C GLY A 210 23.03 9.12 -3.95
N VAL A 211 23.39 9.18 -5.22
CA VAL A 211 22.90 8.21 -6.21
C VAL A 211 23.46 6.82 -5.94
N ASN A 212 22.61 5.79 -5.90
CA ASN A 212 23.06 4.41 -5.87
C ASN A 212 23.34 3.93 -7.30
N THR A 213 24.51 4.30 -7.83
CA THR A 213 24.90 4.07 -9.23
C THR A 213 24.81 2.60 -9.61
N LYS A 214 25.25 1.70 -8.72
CA LYS A 214 25.22 0.25 -8.96
C LYS A 214 23.79 -0.25 -9.22
N ARG A 215 22.82 0.16 -8.39
CA ARG A 215 21.41 -0.21 -8.60
C ARG A 215 20.85 0.38 -9.89
N GLN A 216 21.13 1.65 -10.16
CA GLN A 216 20.66 2.32 -11.38
C GLN A 216 21.20 1.66 -12.65
N GLU A 217 22.50 1.35 -12.71
CA GLU A 217 23.10 0.65 -13.85
C GLU A 217 22.46 -0.72 -14.05
N THR A 218 22.33 -1.50 -12.98
CA THR A 218 21.74 -2.85 -13.03
C THR A 218 20.31 -2.84 -13.58
N VAL A 219 19.45 -1.91 -13.13
CA VAL A 219 18.06 -1.85 -13.61
C VAL A 219 17.96 -1.35 -15.05
N ILE A 220 18.79 -0.37 -15.43
CA ILE A 220 18.81 0.16 -16.79
C ILE A 220 19.27 -0.93 -17.77
N GLU A 221 20.34 -1.65 -17.44
CA GLU A 221 20.82 -2.78 -18.25
C GLU A 221 19.75 -3.85 -18.41
N LYS A 222 19.09 -4.24 -17.31
CA LYS A 222 18.00 -5.21 -17.32
C LYS A 222 16.86 -4.77 -18.24
N TYR A 223 16.31 -3.58 -18.05
CA TYR A 223 15.17 -3.11 -18.84
C TYR A 223 15.53 -2.85 -20.30
N LEU A 224 16.74 -2.36 -20.61
CA LEU A 224 17.20 -2.24 -22.00
C LEU A 224 17.36 -3.60 -22.67
N HIS A 225 17.78 -4.63 -21.94
CA HIS A 225 17.84 -5.99 -22.44
C HIS A 225 16.44 -6.55 -22.71
N GLU A 226 15.50 -6.39 -21.77
CA GLU A 226 14.12 -6.84 -21.92
C GLU A 226 13.39 -6.14 -23.08
N LEU A 227 13.61 -4.83 -23.28
CA LEU A 227 13.08 -4.08 -24.43
C LEU A 227 13.58 -4.57 -25.78
N LYS A 228 14.80 -5.12 -25.83
CA LYS A 228 15.39 -5.70 -27.05
C LYS A 228 15.03 -7.17 -27.25
N SER A 229 14.38 -7.79 -26.27
CA SER A 229 14.02 -9.20 -26.33
C SER A 229 12.98 -9.42 -27.44
N PRO A 230 13.17 -10.41 -28.33
CA PRO A 230 12.18 -10.78 -29.35
C PRO A 230 10.99 -11.56 -28.76
N VAL A 231 11.00 -11.80 -27.44
CA VAL A 231 9.93 -12.50 -26.74
C VAL A 231 8.73 -11.58 -26.65
N GLU A 232 7.82 -11.67 -27.62
CA GLU A 232 6.45 -11.22 -27.44
C GLU A 232 5.84 -12.06 -26.33
N THR A 233 5.47 -11.41 -25.22
CA THR A 233 4.69 -12.04 -24.15
C THR A 233 3.40 -12.55 -24.80
N THR A 234 3.35 -13.86 -25.02
CA THR A 234 2.36 -14.48 -25.90
C THR A 234 1.02 -14.47 -25.20
N ARG A 235 0.03 -13.84 -25.85
CA ARG A 235 -1.31 -13.56 -25.32
C ARG A 235 -2.18 -14.79 -25.19
#